data_AF-A0A1G0B9Z0-F1
#
_entry.id   AF-A0A1G0B9Z0-F1
#
_cell.length_a   1.000
_cell.length_b   1.000
_cell.length_c   1.000
_cell.angle_alpha   90.00
_cell.angle_beta   90.00
_cell.angle_gamma   90.00
#
_symmetry.space_group_name_H-M   'P 1'
#
loop_
_entity.id
_entity.type
_entity.pdbx_description
1 polymer ?
#
loop_
_entity_poly.entity_id
_entity_poly.type
_entity_poly.pdbx_seq_one_letter_code
_entity_poly.pdbx_strand_id
1 'polypeptide(L)'
;MQKIKISFVLVIILTISNLHAQDSIVYIQSNSVLFSNRYVFFNDGTFKHYFHTDDGQTWFGVGEFTDKGRKRILNFKDSDLTLIKNRELTHFESNFKRILLKRGKIYKSIDYYYTSRKKYVQFKRANSIEKKQ
;
A
#
# COMPACT_ATOMS: atom_id res chain seq x y z
N MET A 1 -11.47 47.65 -24.20
CA MET A 1 -11.76 46.19 -24.19
C MET A 1 -10.56 45.44 -23.63
N GLN A 2 -10.64 45.06 -22.36
CA GLN A 2 -9.58 44.39 -21.60
C GLN A 2 -9.50 42.91 -22.04
N LYS A 3 -8.47 42.54 -22.80
CA LYS A 3 -8.15 41.13 -23.11
C LYS A 3 -7.53 40.50 -21.86
N ILE A 4 -8.36 40.17 -20.89
CA ILE A 4 -7.95 39.47 -19.67
C ILE A 4 -7.43 38.08 -20.08
N LYS A 5 -6.11 37.89 -19.97
CA LYS A 5 -5.40 36.75 -19.33
C LYS A 5 -6.02 35.33 -19.43
N ILE A 6 -6.70 34.96 -20.51
CA ILE A 6 -7.25 33.60 -20.70
C ILE A 6 -6.12 32.55 -20.67
N SER A 7 -4.92 32.90 -21.15
CA SER A 7 -3.77 32.00 -21.17
C SER A 7 -3.22 31.66 -19.77
N PHE A 8 -3.35 32.57 -18.79
CA PHE A 8 -2.83 32.33 -17.43
C PHE A 8 -3.74 31.42 -16.60
N VAL A 9 -5.07 31.48 -16.81
CA VAL A 9 -6.05 30.65 -16.09
C VAL A 9 -5.92 29.17 -16.50
N LEU A 10 -5.65 28.91 -17.79
CA LEU A 10 -5.49 27.56 -18.31
C LEU A 10 -4.21 26.86 -17.78
N VAL A 11 -3.13 27.62 -17.60
CA VAL A 11 -1.89 27.12 -16.97
C VAL A 11 -2.12 26.77 -15.50
N ILE A 12 -2.89 27.59 -14.75
CA ILE A 12 -3.22 27.30 -13.35
C ILE A 12 -4.06 26.01 -13.24
N ILE A 13 -5.04 25.81 -14.12
CA ILE A 13 -5.88 24.59 -14.13
C ILE A 13 -5.05 23.34 -14.46
N LEU A 14 -4.07 23.44 -15.37
CA LEU A 14 -3.13 22.36 -15.71
C LEU A 14 -2.12 22.05 -14.58
N THR A 15 -1.79 23.02 -13.72
CA THR A 15 -0.93 22.77 -12.54
C THR A 15 -1.66 22.10 -11.38
N ILE A 16 -2.97 22.33 -11.23
CA ILE A 16 -3.76 21.71 -10.14
C ILE A 16 -4.02 20.23 -10.42
N SER A 17 -4.18 19.83 -11.69
CA SER A 17 -4.44 18.44 -12.07
C SER A 17 -3.24 17.50 -11.86
N ASN A 18 -2.03 18.04 -11.65
CA ASN A 18 -0.81 17.25 -11.42
C ASN A 18 -0.41 17.12 -9.93
N LEU A 19 -1.21 17.64 -8.99
CA LEU A 19 -0.95 17.53 -7.55
C LEU A 19 -1.43 16.20 -6.92
N HIS A 20 -1.61 15.15 -7.73
CA HIS A 20 -1.93 13.80 -7.22
C HIS A 20 -0.68 12.92 -7.06
N ALA A 21 0.46 13.52 -6.73
CA ALA A 21 1.44 12.83 -5.89
C ALA A 21 0.87 12.74 -4.45
N GLN A 22 -0.20 11.95 -4.28
CA GLN A 22 -0.78 11.66 -2.97
C GLN A 22 0.34 11.17 -2.04
N ASP A 23 0.53 11.80 -0.87
CA ASP A 23 1.54 11.39 0.10
C ASP A 23 1.28 9.95 0.54
N SER A 24 1.90 8.99 -0.15
CA SER A 24 1.74 7.58 0.19
C SER A 24 2.84 7.16 1.15
N ILE A 25 2.47 6.40 2.18
CA ILE A 25 3.42 5.81 3.11
C ILE A 25 3.55 4.34 2.80
N VAL A 26 4.76 3.93 2.41
CA VAL A 26 5.06 2.55 2.07
C VAL A 26 5.66 1.82 3.27
N TYR A 27 5.11 0.65 3.57
CA TYR A 27 5.62 -0.29 4.55
C TYR A 27 5.95 -1.63 3.90
N ILE A 28 7.12 -2.16 4.23
CA ILE A 28 7.67 -3.39 3.66
C ILE A 28 7.93 -4.37 4.81
N GLN A 29 7.54 -5.62 4.61
CA GLN A 29 7.84 -6.68 5.55
C GLN A 29 9.36 -6.90 5.65
N SER A 30 9.88 -6.91 6.87
CA SER A 30 11.27 -7.24 7.14
C SER A 30 11.44 -8.72 7.49
N ASN A 31 12.61 -9.29 7.18
CA ASN A 31 13.00 -10.66 7.52
C ASN A 31 12.03 -11.72 6.97
N SER A 32 11.64 -11.57 5.71
CA SER A 32 10.94 -12.62 4.99
C SER A 32 11.94 -13.51 4.26
N VAL A 33 11.70 -14.82 4.26
CA VAL A 33 12.57 -15.79 3.58
C VAL A 33 12.13 -16.04 2.14
N LEU A 34 10.81 -16.01 1.90
CA LEU A 34 10.21 -16.42 0.62
C LEU A 34 9.77 -15.21 -0.23
N PHE A 35 9.14 -14.20 0.38
CA PHE A 35 8.64 -13.03 -0.33
C PHE A 35 8.32 -11.86 0.60
N SER A 36 8.45 -10.63 0.12
CA SER A 36 8.26 -9.44 0.97
C SER A 36 6.90 -8.78 0.76
N ASN A 37 6.00 -8.90 1.75
CA ASN A 37 4.73 -8.17 1.78
C ASN A 37 4.93 -6.65 1.75
N ARG A 38 4.24 -5.96 0.84
CA ARG A 38 4.26 -4.50 0.71
C ARG A 38 2.88 -3.91 0.93
N TYR A 39 2.81 -2.84 1.71
CA TYR A 39 1.62 -2.01 1.90
C TYR A 39 1.93 -0.58 1.49
N VAL A 40 1.02 0.02 0.71
CA VAL A 40 1.04 1.43 0.34
C VAL A 40 -0.22 2.05 0.92
N PHE A 41 -0.07 2.98 1.86
CA PHE A 41 -1.17 3.70 2.49
C PHE A 41 -1.31 5.08 1.89
N PHE A 42 -2.52 5.45 1.49
CA PHE A 42 -2.83 6.76 0.92
C PHE A 42 -3.48 7.67 1.96
N ASN A 43 -3.39 8.98 1.74
CA ASN A 43 -3.98 9.99 2.64
C ASN A 43 -5.52 9.96 2.68
N ASP A 44 -6.16 9.38 1.66
CA ASP A 44 -7.62 9.23 1.57
C ASP A 44 -8.18 8.09 2.44
N GLY A 45 -7.33 7.40 3.22
CA GLY A 45 -7.74 6.28 4.08
C GLY A 45 -7.77 4.93 3.35
N THR A 46 -7.34 4.86 2.09
CA THR A 46 -7.22 3.62 1.34
C THR A 46 -5.83 3.01 1.40
N PHE A 47 -5.72 1.74 1.04
CA PHE A 47 -4.43 1.07 0.89
C PHE A 47 -4.40 0.16 -0.33
N LYS A 48 -3.18 -0.06 -0.84
CA LYS A 48 -2.83 -1.14 -1.76
C LYS A 48 -1.86 -2.08 -1.09
N HIS A 49 -2.02 -3.36 -1.34
CA HIS A 49 -1.17 -4.44 -0.87
C HIS A 49 -0.74 -5.28 -2.06
N TYR A 50 0.52 -5.69 -2.05
CA TYR A 50 0.98 -6.72 -2.96
C TYR A 50 2.23 -7.43 -2.47
N PHE A 51 2.39 -8.68 -2.92
CA PHE A 51 3.64 -9.41 -2.88
C PHE A 51 3.75 -10.36 -4.08
N HIS A 52 4.98 -10.71 -4.41
CA HIS A 52 5.31 -11.67 -5.45
C HIS A 52 5.98 -12.87 -4.81
N THR A 53 5.54 -14.07 -5.16
CA THR A 53 6.14 -15.34 -4.72
C THR A 53 7.20 -15.79 -5.74
N ASP A 54 8.09 -16.68 -5.32
CA ASP A 54 9.17 -17.24 -6.14
C ASP A 54 8.66 -18.12 -7.30
N ASP A 55 7.46 -18.68 -7.18
CA ASP A 55 6.76 -19.43 -8.21
C ASP A 55 6.04 -18.56 -9.26
N GLY A 56 6.25 -17.24 -9.24
CA GLY A 56 5.73 -16.31 -10.24
C GLY A 56 4.31 -15.79 -9.96
N GLN A 57 3.68 -16.22 -8.86
CA GLN A 57 2.37 -15.69 -8.48
C GLN A 57 2.48 -14.28 -7.88
N THR A 58 1.45 -13.47 -8.09
CA THR A 58 1.31 -12.15 -7.49
C THR A 58 0.04 -12.13 -6.66
N TRP A 59 0.15 -11.70 -5.42
CA TRP A 59 -1.00 -11.48 -4.55
C TRP A 59 -1.25 -9.99 -4.46
N PHE A 60 -2.49 -9.57 -4.66
CA PHE A 60 -2.89 -8.17 -4.68
C PHE A 60 -4.13 -7.94 -3.82
N GLY A 61 -4.13 -6.85 -3.06
CA GLY A 61 -5.28 -6.45 -2.26
C GLY A 61 -5.45 -4.94 -2.24
N VAL A 62 -6.71 -4.51 -2.18
CA VAL A 62 -7.07 -3.10 -1.99
C VAL A 62 -8.10 -2.99 -0.89
N GLY A 63 -8.15 -1.83 -0.24
CA GLY A 63 -9.17 -1.62 0.77
C GLY A 63 -9.05 -0.31 1.49
N GLU A 64 -9.73 -0.25 2.61
CA GLU A 64 -9.73 0.90 3.52
C GLU A 64 -9.05 0.53 4.82
N PHE A 65 -8.38 1.50 5.43
CA PHE A 65 -7.81 1.34 6.75
C PHE A 65 -8.41 2.32 7.75
N THR A 66 -8.45 1.89 9.01
CA THR A 66 -8.82 2.75 10.13
C THR A 66 -7.78 2.63 11.23
N ASP A 67 -7.31 3.77 11.73
CA ASP A 67 -6.42 3.83 12.88
C ASP A 67 -7.26 3.95 14.17
N LYS A 68 -7.03 3.02 15.11
CA LYS A 68 -7.63 2.99 16.45
C LYS A 68 -6.52 2.82 17.48
N GLY A 69 -6.02 3.94 17.99
CA GLY A 69 -4.90 3.98 18.93
C GLY A 69 -3.63 3.32 18.36
N ARG A 70 -3.21 2.19 18.95
CA ARG A 70 -2.04 1.42 18.47
C ARG A 70 -2.37 0.40 17.38
N LYS A 71 -3.61 0.35 16.87
CA LYS A 71 -4.03 -0.61 15.85
C LYS A 71 -4.35 0.12 14.56
N ARG A 72 -3.82 -0.35 13.44
CA ARG A 72 -4.32 -0.05 12.10
C ARG A 72 -5.08 -1.27 11.61
N ILE A 73 -6.37 -1.10 11.34
CA ILE A 73 -7.26 -2.16 10.90
C ILE A 73 -7.41 -2.02 9.39
N LEU A 74 -7.05 -3.05 8.64
CA LEU A 74 -7.18 -3.13 7.18
C LEU A 74 -8.43 -3.94 6.85
N ASN A 75 -9.34 -3.37 6.09
CA ASN A 75 -10.50 -4.07 5.56
C ASN A 75 -10.31 -4.21 4.05
N PHE A 76 -10.05 -5.43 3.60
CA PHE A 76 -9.87 -5.73 2.18
C PHE A 76 -11.23 -5.71 1.49
N LYS A 77 -11.32 -4.94 0.40
CA LYS A 77 -12.49 -4.87 -0.46
C LYS A 77 -12.48 -6.03 -1.47
N ASP A 78 -13.57 -6.16 -2.21
CA ASP A 78 -13.62 -7.06 -3.35
C ASP A 78 -12.55 -6.70 -4.38
N SER A 79 -12.08 -7.75 -5.07
CA SER A 79 -11.01 -7.67 -6.06
C SER A 79 -11.39 -6.77 -7.22
N ASP A 80 -10.60 -5.72 -7.45
CA ASP A 80 -10.70 -4.92 -8.67
C ASP A 80 -9.92 -5.59 -9.81
N LEU A 81 -10.65 -6.33 -10.66
CA LEU A 81 -10.10 -7.11 -11.78
C LEU A 81 -9.61 -6.26 -12.96
N THR A 82 -9.79 -4.93 -12.91
CA THR A 82 -9.42 -4.01 -13.99
C THR A 82 -7.92 -3.69 -14.04
N LEU A 83 -7.21 -3.92 -12.94
CA LEU A 83 -5.83 -3.46 -12.75
C LEU A 83 -4.74 -4.43 -13.26
N ILE A 84 -5.12 -5.61 -13.78
CA ILE A 84 -4.18 -6.73 -13.88
C ILE A 84 -4.04 -7.28 -15.30
N LYS A 85 -2.82 -7.12 -15.83
CA LYS A 85 -2.41 -7.48 -17.19
C LYS A 85 -2.25 -8.99 -17.40
N ASN A 86 -1.97 -9.76 -16.34
CA ASN A 86 -1.84 -11.24 -16.36
C ASN A 86 -2.70 -11.87 -15.25
N ARG A 87 -3.93 -12.23 -15.61
CA ARG A 87 -4.93 -12.76 -14.66
C ARG A 87 -4.57 -14.15 -14.13
N GLU A 88 -3.86 -14.97 -14.90
CA GLU A 88 -3.61 -16.39 -14.58
C GLU A 88 -2.69 -16.59 -13.37
N LEU A 89 -1.80 -15.63 -13.08
CA LEU A 89 -0.85 -15.70 -11.97
C LEU A 89 -1.19 -14.74 -10.84
N THR A 90 -2.39 -14.14 -10.87
CA THR A 90 -2.75 -13.13 -9.87
C THR A 90 -3.86 -13.59 -8.95
N HIS A 91 -3.54 -13.60 -7.66
CA HIS A 91 -4.46 -13.87 -6.56
C HIS A 91 -4.92 -12.56 -5.94
N PHE A 92 -6.20 -12.53 -5.56
CA PHE A 92 -6.78 -11.38 -4.90
C PHE A 92 -7.06 -11.64 -3.44
N GLU A 93 -6.70 -10.65 -2.66
CA GLU A 93 -7.01 -10.55 -1.25
C GLU A 93 -8.30 -9.76 -1.08
N SER A 94 -9.39 -10.47 -0.77
CA SER A 94 -10.72 -9.90 -0.57
C SER A 94 -11.38 -10.46 0.70
N ASN A 95 -12.36 -9.72 1.20
CA ASN A 95 -13.28 -10.19 2.24
C ASN A 95 -12.63 -10.66 3.56
N PHE A 96 -11.43 -10.15 3.88
CA PHE A 96 -10.82 -10.40 5.18
C PHE A 96 -10.30 -9.12 5.84
N LYS A 97 -10.14 -9.20 7.16
CA LYS A 97 -9.61 -8.13 8.01
C LYS A 97 -8.22 -8.47 8.50
N ARG A 98 -7.28 -7.54 8.33
CA ARG A 98 -5.93 -7.63 8.92
C ARG A 98 -5.73 -6.55 9.97
N ILE A 99 -5.05 -6.88 11.06
CA ILE A 99 -4.68 -5.92 12.09
C ILE A 99 -3.16 -5.73 12.12
N LEU A 100 -2.73 -4.48 12.01
CA LEU A 100 -1.34 -4.06 12.19
C LEU A 100 -1.21 -3.34 13.55
N LEU A 101 -0.38 -3.88 14.43
CA LEU A 101 -0.07 -3.29 15.74
C LEU A 101 1.13 -2.35 15.61
N LYS A 102 0.92 -1.07 15.87
CA LYS A 102 1.98 -0.05 15.90
C LYS A 102 2.87 -0.24 17.12
N ARG A 103 4.18 -0.37 16.91
CA ARG A 103 5.22 -0.36 17.94
C ARG A 103 6.35 0.59 17.53
N GLY A 104 6.32 1.82 18.05
CA GLY A 104 7.25 2.87 17.62
C GLY A 104 7.07 3.20 16.13
N LYS A 105 8.15 3.03 15.35
CA LYS A 105 8.19 3.30 13.90
C LYS A 105 7.86 2.08 13.02
N ILE A 106 7.49 0.95 13.63
CA ILE A 106 7.17 -0.30 12.91
C ILE A 106 5.73 -0.74 13.17
N TYR A 107 5.22 -1.54 12.25
CA TYR A 107 4.00 -2.32 12.46
C TYR A 107 4.33 -3.80 12.67
N LYS A 108 3.51 -4.49 13.45
CA LYS A 108 3.58 -5.94 13.68
C LYS A 108 2.23 -6.57 13.33
N SER A 109 2.23 -7.70 12.65
CA SER A 109 1.00 -8.45 12.34
C SER A 109 1.22 -9.94 12.52
N ILE A 110 0.14 -10.73 12.60
CA ILE A 110 0.23 -12.18 12.47
C ILE A 110 0.80 -12.50 11.08
N ASP A 111 1.58 -13.57 10.99
CA ASP A 111 2.11 -14.08 9.73
C ASP A 111 1.03 -14.92 9.02
N TYR A 112 0.15 -14.27 8.27
CA TYR A 112 -0.98 -14.92 7.59
C TYR A 112 -0.53 -15.90 6.50
N TYR A 113 0.65 -15.70 5.91
CA TYR A 113 1.17 -16.51 4.81
C TYR A 113 2.41 -17.31 5.21
N TYR A 114 2.69 -17.44 6.51
CA TYR A 114 3.81 -18.25 7.04
C TYR A 114 5.18 -17.91 6.44
N THR A 115 5.40 -16.64 6.13
CA THR A 115 6.56 -16.11 5.39
C THR A 115 7.88 -16.08 6.15
N SER A 116 7.83 -16.12 7.48
CA SER A 116 8.98 -15.78 8.36
C SER A 116 9.34 -16.85 9.38
N ARG A 117 8.70 -18.04 9.35
CA ARG A 117 8.75 -19.09 10.38
C ARG A 117 8.46 -18.59 11.81
N LYS A 118 7.90 -17.38 11.94
CA LYS A 118 7.57 -16.72 13.20
C LYS A 118 6.07 -16.48 13.25
N LYS A 119 5.50 -16.46 14.47
CA LYS A 119 4.08 -16.12 14.68
C LYS A 119 3.71 -14.73 14.16
N TYR A 120 4.68 -13.81 14.10
CA TYR A 120 4.45 -12.44 13.73
C TYR A 120 5.53 -11.90 12.80
N VAL A 121 5.08 -11.14 11.81
CA VAL A 121 5.91 -10.37 10.89
C VAL A 121 5.98 -8.91 11.30
N GLN A 122 7.06 -8.24 10.90
CA GLN A 122 7.28 -6.82 11.14
C GLN A 122 7.31 -6.08 9.82
N PHE A 123 6.73 -4.89 9.80
CA PHE A 123 6.73 -3.98 8.67
C PHE A 123 7.45 -2.69 9.04
N LYS A 124 8.40 -2.30 8.19
CA LYS A 124 9.20 -1.09 8.34
C LYS A 124 8.88 -0.14 7.20
N ARG A 125 8.96 1.16 7.45
CA ARG A 125 8.76 2.17 6.41
C ARG A 125 9.86 2.04 5.35
N ALA A 126 9.53 2.06 4.05
CA ALA A 126 10.51 1.86 2.97
C ALA A 126 11.73 2.78 3.09
N ASN A 127 11.52 4.09 3.30
CA ASN A 127 12.58 5.09 3.44
C ASN A 127 13.46 4.92 4.69
N SER A 128 13.11 3.99 5.60
CA SER A 128 13.93 3.64 6.77
C SER A 128 14.83 2.43 6.53
N ILE A 129 14.65 1.74 5.40
CA ILE A 129 15.45 0.57 4.98
C ILE A 129 16.67 1.03 4.17
N GLU A 130 16.51 2.04 3.30
CA GLU A 130 17.58 2.56 2.43
C GLU A 130 18.72 3.26 3.18
N LYS A 131 18.46 3.81 4.37
CA LYS A 131 19.51 4.48 5.19
C LYS A 131 20.46 3.52 5.93
N LYS A 132 20.42 2.22 5.62
CA LYS A 132 21.23 1.17 6.28
C LYS A 132 22.12 0.38 5.32
N GLN A 133 22.21 0.80 4.05
CA GLN A 133 23.24 0.36 3.11
C GLN A 133 24.31 1.43 3.03
#